data_AF-A0A915PHD6-F1
#
_entry.id   AF-A0A915PHD6-F1
#
_cell.length_a   1.000
_cell.length_b   1.000
_cell.length_c   1.000
_cell.angle_alpha   90.00
_cell.angle_beta   90.00
_cell.angle_gamma   90.00
#
_symmetry.space_group_name_H-M   'P 1'
#
loop_
_entity.id
_entity.type
_entity.pdbx_description
1 polymer ?
#
loop_
_entity_poly.entity_id
_entity_poly.type
_entity_poly.pdbx_seq_one_letter_code
_entity_poly.pdbx_strand_id
1 'polypeptide(L)'
;MRPSLFPSQVSEFVLIPSNLSIEHEHLSPLQLSQKSLEMFHGFVYFLAVSTIHAATSPCSDEFSATKCPNDQGDVICQEAFPISEAFPVVNPRCADFKSNVAEECRKQCRSCCQHQDFMCTDKKDSALNCRRIAEGGQCSTTDVTFRAILAVECAASCGLCRYAGCMDKNYLLCSMLQNLCEQPDYRELMRKKCKRTCNLCTVDTQYPGWVFNKETNAHYKFINAISQNENNSAVKYERMCVEEGAHLTSVHSEIENAFVYGLANCERIFIGLRGETSDRFDWLDGSEMDFKNFFPGFPLGSHYCAYISGDNMFWYTDSCFTKGCAVCKKVVS
;
A
#
# COMPACT_ATOMS: atom_id res chain seq x y z
N MET A 1 63.92 -18.44 16.73
CA MET A 1 63.87 -19.88 17.09
C MET A 1 62.97 -20.59 16.08
N ARG A 2 63.37 -21.80 15.71
CA ARG A 2 62.82 -22.61 14.60
C ARG A 2 61.32 -22.94 14.73
N PRO A 3 60.62 -23.17 13.59
CA PRO A 3 59.29 -23.75 13.50
C PRO A 3 59.31 -25.28 13.18
N SER A 4 58.19 -25.97 13.42
CA SER A 4 57.84 -27.31 12.88
C SER A 4 56.39 -27.64 13.29
N LEU A 5 55.40 -27.71 12.38
CA LEU A 5 55.02 -28.86 11.51
C LEU A 5 54.42 -30.02 12.35
N PHE A 6 53.22 -30.58 12.10
CA PHE A 6 52.76 -31.33 10.90
C PHE A 6 51.26 -31.82 11.10
N PRO A 7 50.61 -32.64 10.22
CA PRO A 7 49.39 -32.24 9.50
C PRO A 7 48.17 -33.22 9.50
N SER A 8 47.10 -32.79 8.79
CA SER A 8 46.16 -33.49 7.87
C SER A 8 45.72 -34.97 8.01
N GLN A 9 44.38 -35.15 8.06
CA GLN A 9 43.46 -35.96 7.20
C GLN A 9 43.80 -37.44 6.85
N VAL A 10 42.79 -38.34 6.96
CA VAL A 10 42.20 -39.17 5.87
C VAL A 10 41.00 -40.01 6.40
N SER A 11 40.02 -40.20 5.52
CA SER A 11 38.72 -40.89 5.59
C SER A 11 38.81 -42.42 5.46
N GLU A 12 37.88 -43.21 6.03
CA GLU A 12 37.34 -44.42 5.37
C GLU A 12 36.08 -45.02 6.05
N PHE A 13 35.39 -45.85 5.25
CA PHE A 13 33.98 -46.25 5.25
C PHE A 13 33.65 -47.57 6.01
N VAL A 14 32.39 -47.65 6.48
CA VAL A 14 31.41 -48.78 6.41
C VAL A 14 31.69 -50.13 7.13
N LEU A 15 30.71 -50.61 7.92
CA LEU A 15 29.95 -51.87 7.69
C LEU A 15 28.84 -52.09 8.75
N ILE A 16 27.70 -52.61 8.27
CA ILE A 16 26.45 -52.99 8.98
C ILE A 16 26.53 -54.47 9.42
N PRO A 17 25.83 -54.89 10.49
CA PRO A 17 24.91 -56.05 10.39
C PRO A 17 23.60 -55.78 11.17
N SER A 18 22.37 -55.88 10.64
CA SER A 18 21.55 -56.97 10.08
C SER A 18 21.12 -58.09 11.06
N ASN A 19 19.79 -58.15 11.25
CA ASN A 19 18.91 -59.25 11.66
C ASN A 19 18.73 -59.59 13.15
N LEU A 20 17.50 -59.39 13.65
CA LEU A 20 16.93 -60.13 14.77
C LEU A 20 15.54 -60.65 14.38
N SER A 21 15.38 -61.97 14.44
CA SER A 21 14.18 -62.75 14.11
C SER A 21 13.17 -62.72 15.26
N ILE A 22 11.89 -62.83 14.91
CA ILE A 22 10.74 -63.00 15.80
C ILE A 22 10.40 -64.50 15.85
N GLU A 23 10.27 -65.08 17.05
CA GLU A 23 9.41 -66.25 17.28
C GLU A 23 8.66 -66.13 18.62
N HIS A 24 7.42 -66.62 18.56
CA HIS A 24 6.34 -66.48 19.53
C HIS A 24 6.43 -67.48 20.69
N GLU A 25 5.94 -67.09 21.87
CA GLU A 25 5.46 -68.05 22.86
C GLU A 25 4.12 -67.63 23.50
N HIS A 26 3.29 -68.65 23.69
CA HIS A 26 1.87 -68.66 24.03
C HIS A 26 1.53 -68.08 25.42
N LEU A 27 0.36 -67.43 25.55
CA LEU A 27 -0.34 -67.25 26.83
C LEU A 27 -1.73 -67.91 26.80
N SER A 28 -2.01 -68.67 27.85
CA SER A 28 -3.33 -69.24 28.20
C SER A 28 -3.99 -68.46 29.37
N PRO A 29 -5.32 -68.59 29.56
CA PRO A 29 -6.19 -67.54 30.05
C PRO A 29 -6.59 -67.69 31.53
N LEU A 30 -6.78 -66.56 32.24
CA LEU A 30 -7.83 -66.31 33.25
C LEU A 30 -7.40 -65.12 34.13
N GLN A 31 -8.17 -64.02 34.04
CA GLN A 31 -8.59 -63.10 35.12
C GLN A 31 -9.25 -61.88 34.44
N LEU A 32 -10.48 -62.11 33.97
CA LEU A 32 -11.36 -61.17 33.31
C LEU A 32 -12.16 -60.43 34.40
N SER A 33 -11.62 -59.37 35.01
CA SER A 33 -12.38 -58.37 35.81
C SER A 33 -11.47 -57.27 36.38
N GLN A 34 -10.81 -56.49 35.52
CA GLN A 34 -10.43 -55.08 35.76
C GLN A 34 -9.50 -54.64 34.62
N LYS A 35 -10.10 -54.09 33.56
CA LYS A 35 -9.48 -53.22 32.54
C LYS A 35 -10.54 -52.89 31.48
N SER A 36 -11.51 -52.06 31.86
CA SER A 36 -12.22 -51.17 30.92
C SER A 36 -11.61 -49.76 30.98
N LEU A 37 -10.30 -49.72 31.18
CA LEU A 37 -9.40 -48.59 31.05
C LEU A 37 -8.25 -49.13 30.18
N GLU A 38 -7.92 -48.44 29.08
CA GLU A 38 -7.00 -48.86 27.99
C GLU A 38 -7.63 -49.65 26.82
N MET A 39 -8.69 -49.09 26.21
CA MET A 39 -8.91 -49.24 24.75
C MET A 39 -9.36 -47.89 24.18
N PHE A 40 -8.59 -46.84 24.48
CA PHE A 40 -8.76 -45.49 23.92
C PHE A 40 -7.46 -44.69 23.89
N HIS A 41 -6.33 -45.35 23.61
CA HIS A 41 -5.07 -44.66 23.29
C HIS A 41 -4.30 -45.52 22.30
N GLY A 42 -4.32 -45.14 21.02
CA GLY A 42 -3.65 -45.90 19.96
C GLY A 42 -4.03 -45.55 18.53
N PHE A 43 -5.00 -44.66 18.31
CA PHE A 43 -5.12 -43.94 17.04
C PHE A 43 -4.47 -42.58 17.20
N VAL A 44 -3.18 -42.57 16.92
CA VAL A 44 -2.43 -41.50 16.29
C VAL A 44 -3.15 -40.15 16.28
N TYR A 45 -2.71 -39.31 17.21
CA TYR A 45 -2.59 -37.87 17.07
C TYR A 45 -2.27 -37.47 15.61
N PHE A 46 -3.31 -37.24 14.81
CA PHE A 46 -3.32 -36.27 13.73
C PHE A 46 -4.66 -35.56 13.82
N LEU A 47 -4.91 -34.92 14.96
CA LEU A 47 -5.63 -33.65 14.89
C LEU A 47 -4.74 -32.79 13.99
N ALA A 48 -5.18 -32.61 12.74
CA ALA A 48 -4.78 -31.48 11.96
C ALA A 48 -5.09 -30.25 12.82
N VAL A 49 -4.10 -29.79 13.57
CA VAL A 49 -4.01 -28.40 13.94
C VAL A 49 -3.89 -27.72 12.59
N SER A 50 -5.04 -27.39 12.00
CA SER A 50 -5.11 -26.34 11.01
C SER A 50 -4.37 -25.19 11.68
N THR A 51 -3.13 -24.94 11.29
CA THR A 51 -2.49 -23.68 11.59
C THR A 51 -3.31 -22.67 10.81
N ILE A 52 -4.38 -22.21 11.45
CA ILE A 52 -5.00 -20.94 11.11
C ILE A 52 -3.86 -19.98 11.33
N HIS A 53 -3.12 -19.67 10.27
CA HIS A 53 -2.28 -18.51 10.24
C HIS A 53 -3.26 -17.37 10.47
N ALA A 54 -3.35 -16.91 11.72
CA ALA A 54 -4.00 -15.65 12.01
C ALA A 54 -3.38 -14.67 11.02
N ALA A 55 -4.23 -14.01 10.22
CA ALA A 55 -3.75 -13.01 9.28
C ALA A 55 -2.87 -12.05 10.07
N THR A 56 -1.56 -12.08 9.82
CA THR A 56 -0.61 -11.20 10.48
C THR A 56 -1.07 -9.79 10.16
N SER A 57 -1.34 -9.00 11.20
CA SER A 57 -1.67 -7.59 11.04
C SER A 57 -0.69 -6.94 10.05
N PRO A 58 -1.15 -6.05 9.14
CA PRO A 58 -0.23 -5.32 8.26
C PRO A 58 0.81 -4.50 9.04
N CYS A 59 0.56 -4.27 10.34
CA CYS A 59 1.50 -3.68 11.30
C CYS A 59 2.11 -4.83 12.10
N SER A 60 2.93 -5.65 11.46
CA SER A 60 3.60 -6.77 12.14
C SER A 60 4.88 -6.35 12.86
N ASP A 61 5.44 -5.19 12.49
CA ASP A 61 6.71 -4.68 12.99
C ASP A 61 6.65 -3.16 13.25
N GLU A 62 7.54 -2.67 14.09
CA GLU A 62 7.59 -1.26 14.49
C GLU A 62 7.88 -0.31 13.31
N PHE A 63 8.64 -0.77 12.32
CA PHE A 63 9.04 0.07 11.19
C PHE A 63 7.84 0.36 10.28
N SER A 64 7.10 -0.67 9.85
CA SER A 64 5.87 -0.50 9.06
C SER A 64 4.79 0.30 9.81
N ALA A 65 4.75 0.15 11.14
CA ALA A 65 3.78 0.81 11.99
C ALA A 65 4.00 2.32 12.16
N THR A 66 5.24 2.82 11.99
CA THR A 66 5.63 4.20 12.33
C THR A 66 6.21 5.01 11.16
N LYS A 67 6.22 4.48 9.93
CA LYS A 67 6.91 5.12 8.79
C LYS A 67 6.22 6.37 8.22
N CYS A 68 4.96 6.59 8.53
CA CYS A 68 4.20 7.78 8.13
C CYS A 68 4.46 8.96 9.08
N PRO A 69 4.23 10.21 8.64
CA PRO A 69 4.13 11.35 9.55
C PRO A 69 2.81 11.34 10.33
N ASN A 70 2.74 12.13 11.40
CA ASN A 70 1.46 12.62 11.91
C ASN A 70 1.02 13.81 11.03
N ASP A 71 -0.27 13.90 10.75
CA ASP A 71 -0.89 15.07 10.12
C ASP A 71 -1.12 16.19 11.15
N GLN A 72 -1.34 15.82 12.41
CA GLN A 72 -1.38 16.74 13.54
C GLN A 72 0.00 16.89 14.18
N GLY A 73 0.24 17.98 14.90
CA GLY A 73 1.51 18.22 15.59
C GLY A 73 1.87 17.11 16.59
N ASP A 74 3.13 16.66 16.58
CA ASP A 74 3.59 15.53 17.39
C ASP A 74 3.27 15.66 18.89
N VAL A 75 3.34 16.87 19.45
CA VAL A 75 2.98 17.16 20.86
C VAL A 75 1.52 16.83 21.13
N ILE A 76 0.62 17.27 20.25
CA ILE A 76 -0.83 17.05 20.37
C ILE A 76 -1.13 15.55 20.26
N CYS A 77 -0.47 14.87 19.32
CA CYS A 77 -0.62 13.43 19.19
C CYS A 77 -0.13 12.69 20.42
N GLN A 78 1.03 13.07 20.98
CA GLN A 78 1.59 12.46 22.18
C GLN A 78 0.68 12.67 23.40
N GLU A 79 0.09 13.85 23.56
CA GLU A 79 -0.87 14.15 24.63
C GLU A 79 -2.18 13.38 24.46
N ALA A 80 -2.70 13.29 23.23
CA ALA A 80 -3.95 12.59 22.93
C ALA A 80 -3.80 11.06 23.07
N PHE A 81 -2.67 10.51 22.61
CA PHE A 81 -2.39 9.08 22.57
C PHE A 81 -1.05 8.76 23.24
N PRO A 82 -0.95 8.91 24.57
CA PRO A 82 0.27 8.59 25.30
C PRO A 82 0.56 7.09 25.20
N ILE A 83 1.83 6.76 24.96
CA ILE A 83 2.30 5.38 24.87
C ILE A 83 2.63 4.90 26.28
N SER A 84 1.87 3.94 26.82
CA SER A 84 2.23 3.22 28.05
C SER A 84 2.88 1.89 27.68
N GLU A 85 4.11 1.66 28.14
CA GLU A 85 4.97 0.57 27.71
C GLU A 85 4.41 -0.84 27.97
N ALA A 86 4.10 -1.56 26.88
CA ALA A 86 4.24 -3.01 26.65
C ALA A 86 3.64 -3.27 25.26
N PHE A 87 4.47 -3.46 24.23
CA PHE A 87 4.13 -3.39 22.80
C PHE A 87 2.91 -4.24 22.34
N PRO A 88 1.78 -3.63 21.98
CA PRO A 88 1.08 -3.92 20.74
C PRO A 88 1.69 -3.06 19.62
N VAL A 89 1.71 -3.58 18.39
CA VAL A 89 2.24 -2.82 17.25
C VAL A 89 1.38 -1.59 16.96
N VAL A 90 0.07 -1.63 17.26
CA VAL A 90 -0.87 -0.49 17.14
C VAL A 90 -1.36 -0.09 18.53
N ASN A 91 -1.42 1.21 18.84
CA ASN A 91 -1.90 1.70 20.13
C ASN A 91 -3.41 1.40 20.28
N PRO A 92 -3.84 0.59 21.27
CA PRO A 92 -5.25 0.21 21.43
C PRO A 92 -6.17 1.40 21.71
N ARG A 93 -5.64 2.50 22.25
CA ARG A 93 -6.43 3.74 22.42
C ARG A 93 -6.82 4.39 21.11
N CYS A 94 -6.10 4.08 20.02
CA CYS A 94 -6.44 4.51 18.68
C CYS A 94 -7.44 3.56 18.00
N ALA A 95 -7.84 2.45 18.65
CA ALA A 95 -8.77 1.48 18.10
C ALA A 95 -10.23 1.95 18.12
N ASP A 96 -10.53 3.08 18.76
CA ASP A 96 -11.86 3.70 18.69
C ASP A 96 -12.06 4.25 17.27
N PHE A 97 -12.65 3.38 16.45
CA PHE A 97 -12.86 3.55 15.02
C PHE A 97 -13.69 4.83 14.78
N LYS A 98 -13.04 5.88 14.24
CA LYS A 98 -13.58 7.21 13.84
C LYS A 98 -13.18 8.43 14.67
N SER A 99 -12.17 8.38 15.55
CA SER A 99 -11.59 9.65 16.00
C SER A 99 -10.76 10.25 14.86
N ASN A 100 -11.18 11.39 14.29
CA ASN A 100 -10.39 12.11 13.28
C ASN A 100 -8.96 12.38 13.78
N VAL A 101 -8.80 12.56 15.10
CA VAL A 101 -7.51 12.78 15.76
C VAL A 101 -6.59 11.56 15.66
N ALA A 102 -7.09 10.33 15.80
CA ALA A 102 -6.26 9.12 15.63
C ALA A 102 -5.80 8.95 14.17
N GLU A 103 -6.67 9.31 13.22
CA GLU A 103 -6.35 9.31 11.78
C GLU A 103 -5.32 10.39 11.42
N GLU A 104 -5.31 11.52 12.13
CA GLU A 104 -4.28 12.54 12.00
C GLU A 104 -3.00 12.22 12.80
N CYS A 105 -3.05 11.27 13.74
CA CYS A 105 -1.94 10.90 14.62
C CYS A 105 -1.40 9.48 14.36
N ARG A 106 -1.42 9.01 13.10
CA ARG A 106 -1.07 7.61 12.75
C ARG A 106 0.30 7.15 13.21
N LYS A 107 1.32 8.00 13.14
CA LYS A 107 2.68 7.66 13.60
C LYS A 107 2.67 7.38 15.10
N GLN A 108 2.01 8.26 15.86
CA GLN A 108 1.85 8.10 17.31
C GLN A 108 0.98 6.89 17.67
N CYS A 109 -0.07 6.66 16.89
CA CYS A 109 -0.93 5.49 17.00
C CYS A 109 -0.27 4.19 16.52
N ARG A 110 0.90 4.29 15.87
CA ARG A 110 1.60 3.19 15.22
C ARG A 110 0.69 2.43 14.22
N SER A 111 -0.14 3.17 13.51
CA SER A 111 -1.14 2.65 12.56
C SER A 111 -0.81 2.98 11.11
N CYS A 112 0.42 3.39 10.79
CA CYS A 112 0.79 3.78 9.43
C CYS A 112 0.47 2.69 8.40
N CYS A 113 0.78 1.43 8.71
CA CYS A 113 0.51 0.28 7.86
C CYS A 113 -0.99 0.06 7.53
N GLN A 114 -1.91 0.71 8.26
CA GLN A 114 -3.35 0.56 8.09
C GLN A 114 -3.89 1.61 7.09
N HIS A 115 -3.07 2.61 6.76
CA HIS A 115 -3.40 3.61 5.78
C HIS A 115 -2.87 3.21 4.40
N GLN A 116 -3.74 3.29 3.42
CA GLN A 116 -3.52 3.00 2.00
C GLN A 116 -2.27 3.64 1.37
N ASP A 117 -1.77 4.78 1.88
CA ASP A 117 -0.50 5.38 1.41
C ASP A 117 0.76 4.59 1.83
N PHE A 118 0.62 3.70 2.82
CA PHE A 118 1.70 2.90 3.39
C PHE A 118 1.37 1.39 3.38
N MET A 119 0.19 1.01 2.89
CA MET A 119 -0.31 -0.37 2.91
C MET A 119 0.10 -1.10 1.62
N CYS A 120 1.40 -1.36 1.50
CA CYS A 120 2.00 -2.15 0.43
C CYS A 120 3.30 -2.82 0.89
N THR A 121 3.95 -3.60 0.03
CA THR A 121 5.29 -4.14 0.27
C THR A 121 6.34 -3.50 -0.64
N ASP A 122 7.60 -3.55 -0.20
CA ASP A 122 8.75 -3.36 -1.07
C ASP A 122 8.87 -4.51 -2.06
N LYS A 123 9.60 -4.30 -3.16
CA LYS A 123 9.81 -5.33 -4.18
C LYS A 123 10.66 -6.46 -3.59
N LYS A 124 10.17 -7.69 -3.71
CA LYS A 124 10.77 -8.89 -3.07
C LYS A 124 12.25 -9.12 -3.42
N ASP A 125 12.63 -8.79 -4.66
CA ASP A 125 13.99 -8.98 -5.19
C ASP A 125 14.62 -7.64 -5.62
N SER A 126 14.39 -6.59 -4.81
CA SER A 126 14.99 -5.29 -5.06
C SER A 126 16.51 -5.33 -4.98
N ALA A 127 17.18 -4.65 -5.90
CA ALA A 127 18.62 -4.39 -5.80
C ALA A 127 18.95 -3.34 -4.71
N LEU A 128 17.95 -2.64 -4.18
CA LEU A 128 18.09 -1.58 -3.20
C LEU A 128 17.88 -2.11 -1.77
N ASN A 129 18.65 -1.55 -0.82
CA ASN A 129 18.36 -1.74 0.60
C ASN A 129 17.38 -0.67 1.07
N CYS A 130 16.09 -0.96 0.88
CA CYS A 130 14.99 -0.02 1.15
C CYS A 130 14.96 0.48 2.60
N ARG A 131 15.28 -0.38 3.56
CA ARG A 131 15.40 0.00 4.97
C ARG A 131 16.49 1.06 5.18
N ARG A 132 17.70 0.84 4.67
CA ARG A 132 18.80 1.80 4.82
C ARG A 132 18.52 3.13 4.11
N ILE A 133 17.88 3.09 2.95
CA ILE A 133 17.47 4.29 2.21
C ILE A 133 16.48 5.11 3.04
N ALA A 134 15.49 4.43 3.61
CA ALA A 134 14.46 5.05 4.43
C ALA A 134 14.98 5.61 5.75
N GLU A 135 15.89 4.91 6.42
CA GLU A 135 16.57 5.38 7.64
C GLU A 135 17.54 6.53 7.33
N GLY A 136 18.17 6.54 6.16
CA GLY A 136 19.09 7.59 5.69
C GLY A 136 18.40 8.87 5.19
N GLY A 137 17.06 8.95 5.25
CA GLY A 137 16.30 10.15 4.85
C GLY A 137 16.17 10.36 3.34
N GLN A 138 16.56 9.38 2.51
CA GLN A 138 16.64 9.52 1.06
C GLN A 138 15.27 9.43 0.36
N CYS A 139 14.23 8.98 1.06
CA CYS A 139 12.86 8.92 0.53
C CYS A 139 12.28 10.32 0.21
N SER A 140 12.83 11.38 0.80
CA SER A 140 12.41 12.77 0.58
C SER A 140 13.14 13.45 -0.59
N THR A 141 13.73 12.67 -1.49
CA THR A 141 14.44 13.21 -2.67
C THR A 141 13.54 14.08 -3.54
N THR A 142 14.12 15.15 -4.09
CA THR A 142 13.49 16.01 -5.10
C THR A 142 13.71 15.52 -6.53
N ASP A 143 14.65 14.58 -6.72
CA ASP A 143 14.88 13.93 -8.02
C ASP A 143 13.66 13.06 -8.36
N VAL A 144 12.92 13.46 -9.39
CA VAL A 144 11.68 12.79 -9.83
C VAL A 144 11.93 11.37 -10.33
N THR A 145 13.08 11.11 -10.95
CA THR A 145 13.45 9.80 -11.48
C THR A 145 13.81 8.86 -10.34
N PHE A 146 14.66 9.31 -9.42
CA PHE A 146 15.03 8.51 -8.26
C PHE A 146 13.82 8.25 -7.36
N ARG A 147 12.95 9.24 -7.17
CA ARG A 147 11.69 9.07 -6.43
C ARG A 147 10.77 8.04 -7.08
N ALA A 148 10.69 8.02 -8.41
CA ALA A 148 9.93 7.01 -9.13
C ALA A 148 10.53 5.60 -8.97
N ILE A 149 11.87 5.47 -9.01
CA ILE A 149 12.56 4.20 -8.72
C ILE A 149 12.21 3.73 -7.30
N LEU A 150 12.31 4.61 -6.30
CA LEU A 150 11.95 4.29 -4.92
C LEU A 150 10.49 3.88 -4.77
N ALA A 151 9.57 4.41 -5.58
CA ALA A 151 8.16 4.02 -5.57
C ALA A 151 7.89 2.61 -6.13
N VAL A 152 8.79 2.07 -6.95
CA VAL A 152 8.68 0.70 -7.46
C VAL A 152 9.44 -0.27 -6.58
N GLU A 153 10.65 0.10 -6.18
CA GLU A 153 11.57 -0.76 -5.46
C GLU A 153 11.29 -0.76 -3.94
N CYS A 154 11.09 0.42 -3.35
CA CYS A 154 11.12 0.67 -1.92
C CYS A 154 9.88 1.38 -1.37
N ALA A 155 8.71 1.17 -1.98
CA ALA A 155 7.58 2.04 -1.69
C ALA A 155 6.94 1.83 -0.32
N ALA A 156 7.04 0.64 0.29
CA ALA A 156 6.59 0.48 1.67
C ALA A 156 7.55 1.22 2.61
N SER A 157 8.85 1.00 2.42
CA SER A 157 9.90 1.67 3.20
C SER A 157 9.88 3.20 3.04
N CYS A 158 9.48 3.71 1.88
CA CYS A 158 9.44 5.15 1.59
C CYS A 158 8.05 5.79 1.69
N GLY A 159 6.99 5.03 1.99
CA GLY A 159 5.62 5.57 1.99
C GLY A 159 5.17 6.07 0.62
N LEU A 160 5.61 5.40 -0.44
CA LEU A 160 5.33 5.71 -1.83
C LEU A 160 4.37 4.69 -2.44
N CYS A 161 3.57 3.97 -1.64
CA CYS A 161 2.68 2.91 -2.11
C CYS A 161 1.71 3.38 -3.19
N ARG A 162 1.35 4.67 -3.19
CA ARG A 162 0.45 5.29 -4.17
C ARG A 162 1.12 6.13 -5.23
N TYR A 163 2.45 6.24 -5.19
CA TYR A 163 3.18 7.06 -6.14
C TYR A 163 3.21 6.42 -7.54
N ALA A 164 3.20 7.24 -8.58
CA ALA A 164 3.28 6.82 -9.99
C ALA A 164 2.20 5.81 -10.44
N GLY A 165 1.06 5.74 -9.73
CA GLY A 165 -0.12 4.94 -10.12
C GLY A 165 0.10 3.42 -10.23
N CYS A 166 1.24 2.89 -9.80
CA CYS A 166 1.44 1.45 -9.73
C CYS A 166 0.94 0.91 -8.39
N MET A 167 -0.35 0.59 -8.36
CA MET A 167 -1.07 0.18 -7.16
C MET A 167 -1.90 -1.07 -7.41
N ASP A 168 -2.23 -1.74 -6.32
CA ASP A 168 -3.28 -2.76 -6.30
C ASP A 168 -4.63 -2.07 -6.10
N LYS A 169 -5.69 -2.54 -6.79
CA LYS A 169 -7.04 -2.01 -6.60
C LYS A 169 -7.59 -2.28 -5.19
N ASN A 170 -7.21 -3.43 -4.62
CA ASN A 170 -7.48 -3.78 -3.23
C ASN A 170 -6.28 -4.57 -2.73
N TYR A 171 -5.42 -3.90 -1.95
CA TYR A 171 -4.18 -4.50 -1.46
C TYR A 171 -4.41 -5.78 -0.66
N LEU A 172 -5.38 -5.80 0.27
CA LEU A 172 -5.65 -6.97 1.10
C LEU A 172 -6.03 -8.18 0.25
N LEU A 173 -6.93 -7.97 -0.71
CA LEU A 173 -7.34 -9.02 -1.64
C LEU A 173 -6.17 -9.48 -2.53
N CYS A 174 -5.39 -8.54 -3.05
CA CYS A 174 -4.25 -8.87 -3.90
C CYS A 174 -3.18 -9.66 -3.13
N SER A 175 -2.86 -9.24 -1.90
CA SER A 175 -1.93 -9.93 -1.00
C SER A 175 -2.36 -11.38 -0.74
N MET A 176 -3.65 -11.61 -0.46
CA MET A 176 -4.18 -12.98 -0.29
C MET A 176 -4.13 -13.83 -1.56
N LEU A 177 -4.22 -13.20 -2.74
CA LEU A 177 -4.27 -13.87 -4.04
C LEU A 177 -2.93 -13.84 -4.79
N GLN A 178 -1.81 -13.54 -4.10
CA GLN A 178 -0.50 -13.38 -4.74
C GLN A 178 -0.08 -14.61 -5.57
N ASN A 179 -0.48 -15.82 -5.16
CA ASN A 179 -0.20 -17.04 -5.90
C ASN A 179 -0.85 -17.10 -7.30
N LEU A 180 -1.90 -16.31 -7.55
CA LEU A 180 -2.58 -16.23 -8.86
C LEU A 180 -1.78 -15.41 -9.89
N CYS A 181 -0.76 -14.65 -9.47
CA CYS A 181 0.07 -13.86 -10.39
C CYS A 181 0.75 -14.72 -11.47
N GLU A 182 1.11 -15.96 -11.12
CA GLU A 182 1.78 -16.91 -12.02
C GLU A 182 0.81 -17.86 -12.76
N GLN A 183 -0.47 -17.86 -12.39
CA GLN A 183 -1.45 -18.75 -13.01
C GLN A 183 -1.94 -18.19 -14.35
N PRO A 184 -1.87 -18.96 -15.47
CA PRO A 184 -2.20 -18.45 -16.80
C PRO A 184 -3.60 -17.83 -16.92
N ASP A 185 -4.60 -18.50 -16.37
CA ASP A 185 -6.01 -18.09 -16.46
C ASP A 185 -6.29 -16.78 -15.70
N TYR A 186 -5.53 -16.51 -14.65
CA TYR A 186 -5.71 -15.33 -13.79
C TYR A 186 -4.69 -14.22 -14.07
N ARG A 187 -3.61 -14.50 -14.81
CA ARG A 187 -2.51 -13.56 -15.07
C ARG A 187 -2.98 -12.22 -15.61
N GLU A 188 -3.95 -12.22 -16.52
CA GLU A 188 -4.55 -11.00 -17.09
C GLU A 188 -5.30 -10.17 -16.03
N LEU A 189 -6.14 -10.85 -15.25
CA LEU A 189 -6.91 -10.22 -14.18
C LEU A 189 -5.97 -9.66 -13.10
N MET A 190 -5.00 -10.45 -12.67
CA MET A 190 -4.01 -10.08 -11.67
C MET A 190 -3.13 -8.94 -12.18
N ARG A 191 -2.72 -8.92 -13.44
CA ARG A 191 -2.05 -7.75 -14.04
C ARG A 191 -2.94 -6.51 -14.07
N LYS A 192 -4.24 -6.64 -14.23
CA LYS A 192 -5.16 -5.49 -14.25
C LYS A 192 -5.49 -4.97 -12.85
N LYS A 193 -5.49 -5.85 -11.84
CA LYS A 193 -6.02 -5.55 -10.49
C LYS A 193 -4.94 -5.47 -9.41
N CYS A 194 -3.85 -6.21 -9.56
CA CYS A 194 -2.85 -6.49 -8.54
C CYS A 194 -1.42 -6.29 -9.07
N LYS A 195 -1.19 -5.24 -9.88
CA LYS A 195 0.10 -4.97 -10.53
C LYS A 195 1.25 -4.97 -9.53
N ARG A 196 1.01 -4.42 -8.34
CA ARG A 196 2.04 -4.23 -7.33
C ARG A 196 2.34 -5.54 -6.62
N THR A 197 1.32 -6.23 -6.12
CA THR A 197 1.50 -7.56 -5.51
C THR A 197 2.15 -8.57 -6.47
N CYS A 198 1.86 -8.46 -7.76
CA CYS A 198 2.47 -9.30 -8.80
C CYS A 198 3.84 -8.82 -9.31
N ASN A 199 4.47 -7.82 -8.68
CA ASN A 199 5.76 -7.26 -9.10
C ASN A 199 5.80 -6.79 -10.57
N LEU A 200 4.67 -6.30 -11.09
CA LEU A 200 4.53 -5.79 -12.47
C LEU A 200 4.68 -4.27 -12.55
N CYS A 201 5.08 -3.63 -11.44
CA CYS A 201 5.39 -2.21 -11.43
C CYS A 201 6.67 -1.93 -12.19
N THR A 202 6.56 -1.06 -13.20
CA THR A 202 7.68 -0.53 -13.95
C THR A 202 7.64 0.99 -13.88
N VAL A 203 8.80 1.63 -13.82
CA VAL A 203 8.91 3.08 -13.97
C VAL A 203 9.12 3.38 -15.44
N ASP A 204 8.31 4.27 -16.00
CA ASP A 204 8.69 4.95 -17.23
C ASP A 204 9.70 6.04 -16.89
N THR A 205 10.95 5.83 -17.27
CA THR A 205 12.01 6.83 -17.07
C THR A 205 11.87 8.03 -18.01
N GLN A 206 11.09 7.91 -19.09
CA GLN A 206 10.77 9.01 -20.00
C GLN A 206 9.75 9.97 -19.39
N TYR A 207 8.78 9.45 -18.62
CA TYR A 207 7.78 10.25 -17.90
C TYR A 207 7.69 9.85 -16.42
N PRO A 208 8.73 10.14 -15.60
CA PRO A 208 8.76 9.72 -14.20
C PRO A 208 7.57 10.27 -13.40
N GLY A 209 6.85 9.38 -12.70
CA GLY A 209 5.71 9.75 -11.86
C GLY A 209 4.39 9.94 -12.61
N TRP A 210 4.39 9.84 -13.94
CA TRP A 210 3.19 9.91 -14.77
C TRP A 210 2.64 8.51 -15.07
N VAL A 211 1.32 8.43 -15.23
CA VAL A 211 0.55 7.21 -15.52
C VAL A 211 -0.13 7.39 -16.86
N PHE A 212 0.24 6.57 -17.84
CA PHE A 212 -0.43 6.60 -19.14
C PHE A 212 -1.79 5.90 -19.08
N ASN A 213 -2.84 6.59 -19.52
CA ASN A 213 -4.15 6.00 -19.77
C ASN A 213 -4.35 5.86 -21.29
N LYS A 214 -4.53 4.62 -21.73
CA LYS A 214 -4.73 4.28 -23.15
C LYS A 214 -6.07 4.77 -23.71
N GLU A 215 -7.11 4.83 -22.89
CA GLU A 215 -8.46 5.20 -23.33
C GLU A 215 -8.55 6.69 -23.65
N THR A 216 -7.84 7.52 -22.89
CA THR A 216 -7.80 8.97 -23.09
C THR A 216 -6.58 9.43 -23.89
N ASN A 217 -5.65 8.52 -24.21
CA ASN A 217 -4.36 8.82 -24.83
C ASN A 217 -3.60 9.96 -24.10
N ALA A 218 -3.58 9.92 -22.78
CA ALA A 218 -3.02 10.98 -21.95
C ALA A 218 -2.24 10.41 -20.75
N HIS A 219 -1.29 11.20 -20.27
CA HIS A 219 -0.52 10.94 -19.06
C HIS A 219 -1.15 11.69 -17.88
N TYR A 220 -1.22 11.04 -16.73
CA TYR A 220 -1.78 11.62 -15.50
C TYR A 220 -0.78 11.54 -14.35
N LYS A 221 -0.74 12.56 -13.50
CA LYS A 221 0.17 12.59 -12.34
C LYS A 221 -0.57 13.02 -11.09
N PHE A 222 -0.57 12.15 -10.09
CA PHE A 222 -1.12 12.45 -8.78
C PHE A 222 -0.17 13.34 -7.97
N ILE A 223 -0.70 14.40 -7.39
CA ILE A 223 0.00 15.30 -6.48
C ILE A 223 -0.61 15.16 -5.08
N ASN A 224 0.10 14.46 -4.19
CA ASN A 224 -0.19 14.44 -2.76
C ASN A 224 0.74 15.41 -2.04
N ALA A 225 0.19 16.39 -1.34
CA ALA A 225 1.01 17.36 -0.62
C ALA A 225 1.26 16.87 0.82
N ILE A 226 2.31 16.08 1.00
CA ILE A 226 2.69 15.47 2.30
C ILE A 226 3.53 16.43 3.17
N SER A 227 3.86 17.64 2.72
CA SER A 227 4.71 18.55 3.50
C SER A 227 3.90 19.54 4.34
N GLN A 228 4.02 19.39 5.66
CA GLN A 228 3.46 20.16 6.79
C GLN A 228 3.80 21.67 6.83
N ASN A 229 3.95 22.38 5.70
CA ASN A 229 4.17 23.84 5.80
C ASN A 229 3.82 24.76 4.63
N GLU A 230 2.97 24.41 3.65
CA GLU A 230 2.55 25.41 2.66
C GLU A 230 1.10 25.28 2.19
N ASN A 231 0.57 26.43 1.76
CA ASN A 231 -0.73 26.70 1.13
C ASN A 231 -1.04 25.79 -0.08
N ASN A 232 -1.31 24.52 0.20
CA ASN A 232 -1.76 23.50 -0.75
C ASN A 232 -3.17 23.85 -1.22
N SER A 233 -3.26 24.34 -2.45
CA SER A 233 -4.47 24.93 -3.04
C SER A 233 -4.59 24.52 -4.50
N ALA A 234 -5.81 24.50 -5.05
CA ALA A 234 -6.06 24.23 -6.46
C ALA A 234 -5.23 25.13 -7.38
N VAL A 235 -5.05 26.40 -7.00
CA VAL A 235 -4.22 27.37 -7.74
C VAL A 235 -2.74 26.96 -7.75
N LYS A 236 -2.22 26.46 -6.63
CA LYS A 236 -0.83 25.96 -6.56
C LYS A 236 -0.68 24.71 -7.43
N TYR A 237 -1.63 23.78 -7.36
CA TYR A 237 -1.57 22.56 -8.14
C TYR A 237 -1.61 22.82 -9.65
N GLU A 238 -2.42 23.77 -10.11
CA GLU A 238 -2.41 24.16 -11.51
C GLU A 238 -1.03 24.65 -11.97
N ARG A 239 -0.37 25.52 -11.19
CA ARG A 239 0.99 25.97 -11.53
C ARG A 239 1.97 24.81 -11.63
N MET A 240 1.89 23.85 -10.70
CA MET A 240 2.74 22.66 -10.73
C MET A 240 2.50 21.81 -11.98
N CYS A 241 1.25 21.66 -12.41
CA CYS A 241 0.93 20.96 -13.66
C CYS A 241 1.49 21.71 -14.88
N VAL A 242 1.31 23.03 -14.94
CA VAL A 242 1.78 23.89 -16.04
C VAL A 242 3.29 23.87 -16.18
N GLU A 243 4.04 23.86 -15.07
CA GLU A 243 5.51 23.73 -15.07
C GLU A 243 6.00 22.43 -15.73
N GLU A 244 5.18 21.38 -15.77
CA GLU A 244 5.47 20.11 -16.44
C GLU A 244 4.84 20.01 -17.86
N GLY A 245 4.31 21.12 -18.38
CA GLY A 245 3.63 21.19 -19.67
C GLY A 245 2.32 20.40 -19.67
N ALA A 246 1.56 20.50 -18.58
CA ALA A 246 0.29 19.84 -18.34
C ALA A 246 -0.70 20.84 -17.71
N HIS A 247 -1.90 20.39 -17.40
CA HIS A 247 -2.89 21.16 -16.62
C HIS A 247 -3.50 20.27 -15.55
N LEU A 248 -4.20 20.84 -14.57
CA LEU A 248 -5.13 20.06 -13.76
C LEU A 248 -6.11 19.31 -14.66
N THR A 249 -6.44 18.09 -14.27
CA THR A 249 -7.13 17.15 -15.17
C THR A 249 -8.49 17.66 -15.61
N SER A 250 -8.70 17.66 -16.92
CA SER A 250 -10.03 17.62 -17.54
C SER A 250 -10.61 16.20 -17.47
N VAL A 251 -11.94 16.08 -17.45
CA VAL A 251 -12.65 14.80 -17.37
C VAL A 251 -13.82 14.79 -18.35
N HIS A 252 -13.78 13.86 -19.31
CA HIS A 252 -14.70 13.79 -20.46
C HIS A 252 -15.53 12.50 -20.51
N SER A 253 -15.43 11.66 -19.48
CA SER A 253 -16.25 10.44 -19.38
C SER A 253 -16.34 9.92 -17.95
N GLU A 254 -17.34 9.07 -17.70
CA GLU A 254 -17.47 8.34 -16.43
C GLU A 254 -16.25 7.45 -16.15
N ILE A 255 -15.70 6.82 -17.20
CA ILE A 255 -14.54 5.93 -17.07
C ILE A 255 -13.29 6.73 -16.72
N GLU A 256 -13.07 7.90 -17.34
CA GLU A 256 -11.98 8.80 -16.98
C GLU A 256 -12.15 9.34 -15.55
N ASN A 257 -13.37 9.71 -15.14
CA ASN A 257 -13.66 10.12 -13.76
C ASN A 257 -13.26 9.04 -12.75
N ALA A 258 -13.64 7.79 -13.01
CA ALA A 258 -13.27 6.65 -12.17
C ALA A 258 -11.76 6.37 -12.16
N PHE A 259 -11.09 6.60 -13.28
CA PHE A 259 -9.64 6.49 -13.36
C PHE A 259 -8.94 7.56 -12.52
N VAL A 260 -9.32 8.84 -12.66
CA VAL A 260 -8.76 9.96 -11.87
C VAL A 260 -9.01 9.73 -10.38
N TYR A 261 -10.22 9.33 -10.00
CA TYR A 261 -10.57 8.95 -8.64
C TYR A 261 -9.65 7.83 -8.11
N GLY A 262 -9.40 6.79 -8.90
CA GLY A 262 -8.55 5.66 -8.51
C GLY A 262 -7.05 6.00 -8.41
N LEU A 263 -6.59 7.06 -9.07
CA LEU A 263 -5.21 7.54 -8.94
C LEU A 263 -4.98 8.29 -7.64
N ALA A 264 -5.95 9.11 -7.24
CA ALA A 264 -5.82 10.00 -6.11
C ALA A 264 -6.34 9.37 -4.82
N ASN A 265 -5.87 9.90 -3.69
CA ASN A 265 -6.18 9.35 -2.39
C ASN A 265 -6.42 10.36 -1.29
N CYS A 266 -7.33 11.26 -1.56
CA CYS A 266 -7.69 12.23 -0.55
C CYS A 266 -9.17 12.49 -0.65
N GLU A 267 -9.70 13.11 0.40
CA GLU A 267 -11.10 13.50 0.50
C GLU A 267 -11.52 14.45 -0.65
N ARG A 268 -10.59 15.29 -1.12
CA ARG A 268 -10.83 16.37 -2.08
C ARG A 268 -9.80 16.37 -3.21
N ILE A 269 -10.15 15.79 -4.35
CA ILE A 269 -9.26 15.68 -5.51
C ILE A 269 -9.57 16.83 -6.47
N PHE A 270 -8.80 17.92 -6.40
CA PHE A 270 -8.99 19.05 -7.30
C PHE A 270 -8.72 18.66 -8.75
N ILE A 271 -9.63 19.09 -9.62
CA ILE A 271 -9.61 18.90 -11.07
C ILE A 271 -9.54 20.25 -11.76
N GLY A 272 -9.31 20.25 -13.07
CA GLY A 272 -9.10 21.47 -13.85
C GLY A 272 -10.35 22.29 -14.12
N LEU A 273 -11.49 21.97 -13.50
CA LEU A 273 -12.75 22.65 -13.76
C LEU A 273 -12.86 23.88 -12.87
N ARG A 274 -12.95 25.06 -13.49
CA ARG A 274 -12.98 26.34 -12.80
C ARG A 274 -14.21 27.17 -13.18
N GLY A 275 -14.88 27.69 -12.18
CA GLY A 275 -16.01 28.59 -12.35
C GLY A 275 -15.55 30.01 -12.67
N GLU A 276 -16.12 30.59 -13.72
CA GLU A 276 -16.03 32.03 -14.00
C GLU A 276 -17.16 32.80 -13.31
N THR A 277 -18.31 32.15 -13.18
CA THR A 277 -19.51 32.62 -12.47
C THR A 277 -20.11 31.45 -11.69
N SER A 278 -21.22 31.67 -10.98
CA SER A 278 -21.90 30.61 -10.22
C SER A 278 -22.38 29.44 -11.07
N ASP A 279 -22.61 29.65 -12.36
CA ASP A 279 -23.25 28.72 -13.29
C ASP A 279 -22.42 28.43 -14.55
N ARG A 280 -21.31 29.14 -14.79
CA ARG A 280 -20.39 28.91 -15.91
C ARG A 280 -19.04 28.38 -15.42
N PHE A 281 -18.68 27.20 -15.90
CA PHE A 281 -17.43 26.50 -15.59
C PHE A 281 -16.74 26.04 -16.86
N ASP A 282 -15.42 26.20 -16.89
CA ASP A 282 -14.57 25.88 -18.02
C ASP A 282 -13.33 25.08 -17.56
N TRP A 283 -12.84 24.20 -18.42
CA TRP A 283 -11.60 23.46 -18.15
C TRP A 283 -10.38 24.36 -18.37
N LEU A 284 -9.42 24.29 -17.44
CA LEU A 284 -8.19 25.08 -17.49
C LEU A 284 -7.28 24.72 -18.68
N ASP A 285 -7.41 23.51 -19.23
CA ASP A 285 -6.69 23.08 -20.43
C ASP A 285 -7.34 23.54 -21.74
N GLY A 286 -8.48 24.24 -21.66
CA GLY A 286 -9.23 24.75 -22.81
C GLY A 286 -10.07 23.71 -23.54
N SER A 287 -10.17 22.48 -23.02
CA SER A 287 -11.05 21.45 -23.58
C SER A 287 -12.53 21.78 -23.39
N GLU A 288 -13.39 21.17 -24.21
CA GLU A 288 -14.84 21.40 -24.14
C GLU A 288 -15.47 20.73 -22.90
N MET A 289 -16.50 21.38 -22.34
CA MET A 289 -17.30 20.86 -21.24
C MET A 289 -18.41 19.91 -21.74
N ASP A 290 -18.01 18.76 -22.25
CA ASP A 290 -18.86 17.72 -22.85
C ASP A 290 -19.37 16.66 -21.84
N PHE A 291 -18.78 16.61 -20.65
CA PHE A 291 -19.16 15.69 -19.58
C PHE A 291 -19.31 16.43 -18.25
N LYS A 292 -20.32 16.02 -17.46
CA LYS A 292 -20.60 16.60 -16.14
C LYS A 292 -20.94 15.50 -15.15
N ASN A 293 -20.29 15.52 -13.99
CA ASN A 293 -20.58 14.58 -12.90
C ASN A 293 -20.77 15.31 -11.55
N PHE A 294 -21.36 16.50 -11.56
CA PHE A 294 -21.71 17.21 -10.33
C PHE A 294 -22.68 16.41 -9.47
N PHE A 295 -22.51 16.48 -8.16
CA PHE A 295 -23.52 16.01 -7.23
C PHE A 295 -24.82 16.82 -7.42
N PRO A 296 -26.02 16.20 -7.35
CA PRO A 296 -27.28 16.92 -7.50
C PRO A 296 -27.36 18.16 -6.58
N GLY A 297 -27.60 19.32 -7.15
CA GLY A 297 -27.65 20.61 -6.44
C GLY A 297 -26.34 21.41 -6.44
N PHE A 298 -25.28 20.91 -7.08
CA PHE A 298 -24.05 21.65 -7.35
C PHE A 298 -23.96 22.11 -8.81
N PRO A 299 -23.20 23.17 -9.13
CA PRO A 299 -22.35 24.00 -8.23
C PRO A 299 -23.14 24.92 -7.27
N LEU A 300 -22.52 25.28 -6.13
CA LEU A 300 -23.05 26.28 -5.20
C LEU A 300 -22.41 27.65 -5.49
N GLY A 301 -23.22 28.69 -5.67
CA GLY A 301 -22.85 29.97 -6.30
C GLY A 301 -21.80 30.87 -5.62
N SER A 302 -21.01 30.36 -4.69
CA SER A 302 -19.90 31.08 -4.02
C SER A 302 -18.54 30.38 -4.16
N HIS A 303 -18.48 29.23 -4.82
CA HIS A 303 -17.28 28.40 -4.92
C HIS A 303 -16.93 28.07 -6.36
N TYR A 304 -15.66 28.28 -6.73
CA TYR A 304 -15.23 28.31 -8.13
C TYR A 304 -14.21 27.23 -8.50
N CYS A 305 -13.74 26.41 -7.55
CA CYS A 305 -12.87 25.28 -7.86
C CYS A 305 -13.64 23.98 -7.67
N ALA A 306 -13.68 23.14 -8.71
CA ALA A 306 -14.31 21.84 -8.62
C ALA A 306 -13.32 20.77 -8.14
N TYR A 307 -13.86 19.75 -7.50
CA TYR A 307 -13.11 18.59 -7.05
C TYR A 307 -13.96 17.33 -7.11
N ILE A 308 -13.32 16.18 -7.30
CA ILE A 308 -13.94 14.85 -7.11
C ILE A 308 -13.89 14.51 -5.62
N SER A 309 -15.04 14.17 -5.03
CA SER A 309 -15.12 13.70 -3.65
C SER A 309 -14.54 12.29 -3.51
N GLY A 310 -13.71 12.10 -2.49
CA GLY A 310 -13.15 10.80 -2.08
C GLY A 310 -14.23 9.77 -1.67
N ASP A 311 -15.42 10.23 -1.27
CA ASP A 311 -16.47 9.37 -0.71
C ASP A 311 -17.39 8.77 -1.77
N ASN A 312 -17.69 9.54 -2.82
CA ASN A 312 -18.78 9.20 -3.75
C ASN A 312 -18.49 9.49 -5.22
N MET A 313 -17.28 9.93 -5.56
CA MET A 313 -16.82 10.19 -6.94
C MET A 313 -17.55 11.31 -7.71
N PHE A 314 -18.50 12.00 -7.08
CA PHE A 314 -19.18 13.16 -7.66
C PHE A 314 -18.33 14.43 -7.53
N TRP A 315 -18.65 15.40 -8.38
CA TRP A 315 -18.02 16.71 -8.36
C TRP A 315 -18.76 17.66 -7.44
N TYR A 316 -17.99 18.39 -6.65
CA TYR A 316 -18.44 19.44 -5.76
C TYR A 316 -17.61 20.69 -6.03
N THR A 317 -18.04 21.82 -5.48
CA THR A 317 -17.31 23.10 -5.57
C THR A 317 -16.92 23.58 -4.19
N ASP A 318 -15.68 24.04 -4.03
CA ASP A 318 -15.16 24.63 -2.80
C ASP A 318 -14.34 25.91 -3.10
N SER A 319 -13.89 26.59 -2.04
CA SER A 319 -12.80 27.55 -2.14
C SER A 319 -11.57 26.88 -2.75
N CYS A 320 -10.95 27.57 -3.70
CA CYS A 320 -9.70 27.12 -4.32
C CYS A 320 -8.52 27.01 -3.34
N PHE A 321 -8.67 27.56 -2.13
CA PHE A 321 -7.66 27.55 -1.07
C PHE A 321 -7.89 26.46 -0.02
N THR A 322 -8.96 25.67 -0.15
CA THR A 322 -9.22 24.54 0.75
C THR A 322 -8.19 23.43 0.52
N LYS A 323 -7.82 22.72 1.58
CA LYS A 323 -6.89 21.58 1.52
C LYS A 323 -7.47 20.45 0.68
N GLY A 324 -6.61 19.81 -0.09
CA GLY A 324 -6.94 18.66 -0.91
C GLY A 324 -5.69 18.09 -1.56
N CYS A 325 -5.89 17.29 -2.59
CA CYS A 325 -4.85 16.81 -3.48
C CYS A 325 -5.27 17.12 -4.93
N ALA A 326 -4.44 16.77 -5.92
CA ALA A 326 -4.74 17.06 -7.31
C ALA A 326 -4.23 15.99 -8.27
N VAL A 327 -4.77 15.98 -9.49
CA VAL A 327 -4.26 15.16 -10.60
C VAL A 327 -4.00 16.06 -11.80
N CYS A 328 -2.77 16.05 -12.31
CA CYS A 328 -2.43 16.67 -13.59
C CYS A 328 -2.75 15.73 -14.75
N LYS A 329 -3.04 16.29 -15.92
CA LYS A 329 -3.23 15.60 -17.20
C LYS A 329 -2.41 16.26 -18.30
N LYS A 330 -1.75 15.43 -19.11
CA LYS A 330 -0.98 15.82 -20.30
C LYS A 330 -1.38 14.94 -21.48
N VAL A 331 -2.07 15.53 -22.46
CA VAL A 331 -2.50 14.81 -23.67
C VAL A 331 -1.27 14.50 -24.54
N VAL A 332 -1.23 13.30 -25.14
CA VAL A 332 -0.20 12.94 -26.10
C VAL A 332 -0.57 13.54 -27.46
N SER A 333 0.30 14.42 -27.98
CA SER A 333 0.19 15.09 -29.27
C SER A 333 0.49 14.17 -30.45
#